data_AF-A0A2R6EXT3-F1
#
_entry.id   AF-A0A2R6EXT3-F1
#
_cell.length_a   1.000
_cell.length_b   1.000
_cell.length_c   1.000
_cell.angle_alpha   90.00
_cell.angle_beta   90.00
_cell.angle_gamma   90.00
#
_symmetry.space_group_name_H-M   'P 1'
#
loop_
_entity.id
_entity.type
_entity.pdbx_description
1 polymer ?
#
loop_
_entity_poly.entity_id
_entity_poly.type
_entity_poly.pdbx_seq_one_letter_code
_entity_poly.pdbx_strand_id
1 'polypeptide(L)'
;MREYKMRRGEYLDDRIEDMEATVEDYFGLISGTEKYKGSELYVVEEPSNAVFKRVTVGTVEYSGKKNKVALDIEERPAEEVIASGDVEAAEEAVSLKNDFLEEATGRDAKARRDSMKRDVEDDEVPDDVS
;
A
#
# COMPACT_ATOMS: atom_id res chain seq x y z
N MET A 1 5.60 7.46 0.17
CA MET A 1 4.91 6.56 -0.78
C MET A 1 5.74 5.34 -1.14
N ARG A 2 5.15 4.13 -1.04
CA ARG A 2 5.77 2.87 -1.46
C ARG A 2 4.95 2.23 -2.57
N GLU A 3 5.61 1.58 -3.52
CA GLU A 3 4.94 0.84 -4.59
C GLU A 3 5.16 -0.66 -4.44
N TYR A 4 4.09 -1.43 -4.62
CA TYR A 4 4.09 -2.87 -4.43
C TYR A 4 3.86 -3.59 -5.75
N LYS A 5 4.71 -4.58 -6.03
CA LYS A 5 4.66 -5.40 -7.24
C LYS A 5 3.64 -6.53 -7.10
N MET A 6 2.88 -6.76 -8.15
CA MET A 6 1.97 -7.91 -8.27
C MET A 6 2.71 -9.25 -8.18
N ARG A 7 2.01 -10.30 -7.76
CA ARG A 7 2.48 -11.68 -7.91
C ARG A 7 2.69 -12.01 -9.40
N ARG A 8 3.63 -12.93 -9.67
CA ARG A 8 3.88 -13.39 -11.04
C ARG A 8 2.61 -14.05 -11.59
N GLY A 9 2.21 -13.64 -12.80
CA GLY A 9 0.99 -14.14 -13.47
C GLY A 9 -0.29 -13.36 -13.16
N GLU A 10 -0.33 -12.56 -12.10
CA GLU A 10 -1.55 -11.84 -11.68
C GLU A 10 -1.53 -10.36 -12.06
N TYR A 11 -2.71 -9.77 -12.27
CA TYR A 11 -2.89 -8.35 -12.58
C TYR A 11 -3.76 -7.69 -11.52
N LEU A 12 -3.59 -6.38 -11.33
CA LEU A 12 -4.29 -5.65 -10.27
C LEU A 12 -5.79 -5.64 -10.52
N ASP A 13 -6.18 -5.36 -11.76
CA ASP A 13 -7.58 -5.27 -12.20
C ASP A 13 -8.32 -6.62 -12.12
N ASP A 14 -7.60 -7.76 -12.11
CA ASP A 14 -8.20 -9.09 -11.88
C ASP A 14 -8.44 -9.39 -10.39
N ARG A 15 -7.71 -8.70 -9.49
CA ARG A 15 -7.75 -8.94 -8.04
C ARG A 15 -8.65 -7.94 -7.33
N ILE A 16 -8.62 -6.68 -7.76
CA ILE A 16 -9.40 -5.58 -7.24
C ILE A 16 -10.26 -5.06 -8.38
N GLU A 17 -11.53 -5.48 -8.41
CA GLU A 17 -12.49 -5.01 -9.42
C GLU A 17 -12.83 -3.53 -9.21
N ASP A 18 -12.95 -3.11 -7.94
CA ASP A 18 -13.25 -1.74 -7.55
C ASP A 18 -12.29 -1.27 -6.46
N MET A 19 -11.26 -0.52 -6.88
CA MET A 19 -10.25 0.02 -5.97
C MET A 19 -10.83 1.07 -5.02
N GLU A 20 -11.84 1.83 -5.45
CA GLU A 20 -12.47 2.84 -4.60
C GLU A 20 -13.17 2.16 -3.42
N ALA A 21 -14.03 1.19 -3.73
CA ALA A 21 -14.76 0.42 -2.73
C ALA A 21 -13.82 -0.35 -1.79
N THR A 22 -12.78 -1.02 -2.32
CA THR A 22 -11.81 -1.72 -1.48
C THR A 22 -11.09 -0.76 -0.52
N VAL A 23 -10.73 0.44 -0.97
CA VAL A 23 -10.08 1.43 -0.09
C VAL A 23 -11.02 1.87 1.03
N GLU A 24 -12.29 2.13 0.71
CA GLU A 24 -13.28 2.50 1.71
C GLU A 24 -13.54 1.41 2.74
N ASP A 25 -13.59 0.14 2.31
CA ASP A 25 -13.78 -1.01 3.19
C ASP A 25 -12.62 -1.21 4.17
N TYR A 26 -11.37 -1.01 3.71
CA TYR A 26 -10.19 -1.23 4.55
C TYR A 26 -9.80 -0.03 5.40
N PHE A 27 -9.90 1.17 4.86
CA PHE A 27 -9.31 2.36 5.48
C PHE A 27 -10.34 3.42 5.88
N GLY A 28 -11.57 3.35 5.37
CA GLY A 28 -12.61 4.35 5.60
C GLY A 28 -12.82 5.30 4.42
N LEU A 29 -13.77 6.21 4.58
CA LEU A 29 -14.31 7.03 3.49
C LEU A 29 -13.24 7.86 2.77
N ILE A 30 -13.32 7.87 1.44
CA ILE A 30 -12.39 8.66 0.63
C ILE A 30 -12.77 10.14 0.73
N SER A 31 -11.79 10.94 1.13
CA SER A 31 -11.91 12.40 1.29
C SER A 31 -11.48 13.18 0.05
N GLY A 32 -10.69 12.56 -0.85
CA GLY A 32 -10.24 13.20 -2.07
C GLY A 32 -9.26 12.34 -2.86
N THR A 33 -8.58 12.97 -3.83
CA THR A 33 -7.55 12.32 -4.65
C THR A 33 -6.28 13.16 -4.75
N GLU A 34 -5.15 12.50 -4.99
CA GLU A 34 -3.84 13.11 -5.22
C GLU A 34 -3.17 12.50 -6.46
N LYS A 35 -2.45 13.31 -7.24
CA LYS A 35 -1.74 12.84 -8.43
C LYS A 35 -0.39 12.24 -8.07
N TYR A 36 -0.12 11.03 -8.53
CA TYR A 36 1.17 10.36 -8.38
C TYR A 36 1.56 9.64 -9.67
N LYS A 37 2.72 10.00 -10.24
CA LYS A 37 3.27 9.41 -11.48
C LYS A 37 2.31 9.36 -12.68
N GLY A 38 1.37 10.31 -12.74
CA GLY A 38 0.36 10.38 -13.81
C GLY A 38 -0.91 9.59 -13.53
N SER A 39 -0.98 8.86 -12.41
CA SER A 39 -2.18 8.22 -11.89
C SER A 39 -2.82 9.05 -10.77
N GLU A 40 -4.10 8.81 -10.50
CA GLU A 40 -4.84 9.41 -9.38
C GLU A 40 -4.94 8.39 -8.24
N LEU A 41 -4.50 8.78 -7.05
CA LEU A 41 -4.58 7.99 -5.84
C LEU A 41 -5.67 8.54 -4.93
N TYR A 42 -6.39 7.66 -4.24
CA TYR A 42 -7.37 8.03 -3.23
C TYR A 42 -6.70 8.46 -1.94
N VAL A 43 -7.28 9.45 -1.28
CA VAL A 43 -6.83 9.99 0.00
C VAL A 43 -7.93 9.82 1.04
N VAL A 44 -7.58 9.21 2.16
CA VAL A 44 -8.40 9.09 3.37
C VAL A 44 -7.74 9.93 4.46
N GLU A 45 -8.26 11.14 4.70
CA GLU A 45 -7.78 12.05 5.75
C GLU A 45 -8.23 11.64 7.16
N GLU A 46 -9.32 10.88 7.27
CA GLU A 46 -9.84 10.38 8.55
C GLU A 46 -10.06 8.87 8.50
N PRO A 47 -8.98 8.06 8.59
CA PRO A 47 -9.12 6.62 8.50
C PRO A 47 -9.90 6.01 9.67
N SER A 48 -10.56 4.88 9.41
CA SER A 48 -11.36 4.16 10.41
C SER A 48 -10.55 3.65 11.61
N ASN A 49 -9.29 3.25 11.36
CA ASN A 49 -8.38 2.83 12.42
C ASN A 49 -7.66 4.03 13.04
N ALA A 50 -7.75 4.14 14.37
CA ALA A 50 -7.24 5.29 15.12
C ALA A 50 -5.72 5.51 14.97
N VAL A 51 -4.92 4.50 14.63
CA VAL A 51 -3.46 4.65 14.48
C VAL A 51 -3.09 5.40 13.20
N PHE A 52 -3.91 5.31 12.16
CA PHE A 52 -3.65 6.00 10.90
C PHE A 52 -4.08 7.47 10.99
N LYS A 53 -3.18 8.38 10.62
CA LYS A 53 -3.46 9.81 10.46
C LYS A 53 -3.96 10.13 9.06
N ARG A 54 -3.40 9.46 8.05
CA ARG A 54 -3.77 9.65 6.64
C ARG A 54 -3.35 8.43 5.85
N VAL A 55 -4.22 7.97 4.96
CA VAL A 55 -3.88 6.91 3.98
C VAL A 55 -3.97 7.51 2.59
N THR A 56 -2.95 7.29 1.77
CA THR A 56 -2.96 7.60 0.34
C THR A 56 -2.66 6.34 -0.44
N VAL A 57 -3.55 5.94 -1.32
CA VAL A 57 -3.52 4.61 -1.95
C VAL A 57 -4.17 4.60 -3.31
N GLY A 58 -3.65 3.79 -4.23
CA GLY A 58 -4.32 3.58 -5.51
C GLY A 58 -3.47 2.84 -6.52
N THR A 59 -4.03 2.71 -7.71
CA THR A 59 -3.38 2.06 -8.86
C THR A 59 -2.38 3.03 -9.49
N VAL A 60 -1.16 2.56 -9.70
CA VAL A 60 -0.16 3.24 -10.54
C VAL A 60 0.00 2.48 -11.84
N GLU A 61 -0.36 3.15 -12.91
CA GLU A 61 -0.33 2.59 -14.25
C GLU A 61 1.03 2.80 -14.91
N TYR A 62 1.49 1.77 -15.61
CA TYR A 62 2.74 1.82 -16.35
C TYR A 62 2.55 1.28 -17.76
N SER A 63 2.93 2.08 -18.76
CA SER A 63 2.92 1.61 -20.15
C SER A 63 3.89 0.44 -20.34
N GLY A 64 3.38 -0.69 -20.83
CA GLY A 64 4.18 -1.89 -21.11
C GLY A 64 4.64 -2.68 -19.89
N LYS A 65 4.18 -2.31 -18.68
CA LYS A 65 4.44 -3.06 -17.43
C LYS A 65 3.12 -3.30 -16.71
N LYS A 66 3.13 -4.20 -15.73
CA LYS A 66 1.96 -4.41 -14.87
C LYS A 66 1.72 -3.18 -14.00
N ASN A 67 0.44 -2.88 -13.78
CA ASN A 67 -0.01 -1.93 -12.77
C ASN A 67 0.52 -2.34 -11.39
N LYS A 68 0.80 -1.35 -10.56
CA LYS A 68 1.25 -1.52 -9.17
C LYS A 68 0.29 -0.85 -8.22
N VAL A 69 0.34 -1.27 -6.96
CA VAL A 69 -0.35 -0.56 -5.87
C VAL A 69 0.64 0.45 -5.28
N ALA A 70 0.30 1.73 -5.27
CA ALA A 70 0.96 2.72 -4.41
C ALA A 70 0.21 2.80 -3.09
N LEU A 71 0.95 2.79 -1.99
CA LEU A 71 0.41 2.96 -0.64
C LEU A 71 1.37 3.81 0.19
N ASP A 72 0.80 4.77 0.89
CA ASP A 72 1.44 5.56 1.94
C ASP A 72 0.47 5.67 3.11
N ILE A 73 0.96 5.32 4.30
CA ILE A 73 0.19 5.39 5.54
C ILE A 73 1.01 6.25 6.48
N GLU A 74 0.45 7.39 6.85
CA GLU A 74 0.96 8.21 7.94
C GLU A 74 0.36 7.68 9.25
N GLU A 75 1.22 7.31 10.20
CA GLU A 75 0.82 6.71 11.48
C GLU A 75 1.06 7.69 12.63
N ARG A 76 0.25 7.59 13.70
CA ARG A 76 0.54 8.26 14.96
C ARG A 76 1.87 7.75 15.54
N PRO A 77 2.65 8.61 16.22
CA PRO A 77 3.83 8.17 16.96
C PRO A 77 3.48 7.07 17.97
N ALA A 78 4.35 6.07 18.11
CA ALA A 78 4.13 4.96 19.05
C ALA A 78 3.88 5.43 20.49
N GLU A 79 4.51 6.51 20.93
CA GLU A 79 4.31 7.09 22.25
C GLU A 79 2.87 7.57 22.47
N GLU A 80 2.26 8.21 21.46
CA GLU A 80 0.86 8.65 21.52
C GLU A 80 -0.10 7.47 21.52
N VAL A 81 0.18 6.44 20.70
CA VAL A 81 -0.62 5.20 20.64
C VAL A 81 -0.60 4.46 21.98
N ILE A 82 0.57 4.36 22.62
CA ILE A 82 0.71 3.74 23.94
C ILE A 82 0.00 4.58 25.01
N ALA A 83 0.18 5.92 25.00
CA ALA A 83 -0.42 6.81 25.99
C ALA A 83 -1.96 6.83 25.91
N SER A 84 -2.52 6.69 24.71
CA SER A 84 -3.97 6.60 24.48
C SER A 84 -4.56 5.22 24.77
N GLY A 85 -3.72 4.19 24.92
CA GLY A 85 -4.17 2.81 25.14
C GLY A 85 -4.58 2.08 23.86
N ASP A 86 -4.26 2.63 22.70
CA ASP A 86 -4.68 2.15 21.37
C ASP A 86 -3.82 0.97 20.87
N VAL A 87 -3.37 0.09 21.76
CA VAL A 87 -2.49 -1.03 21.42
C VAL A 87 -3.19 -2.03 20.50
N GLU A 88 -4.45 -2.36 20.78
CA GLU A 88 -5.27 -3.25 19.93
C GLU A 88 -5.47 -2.64 18.54
N ALA A 89 -5.73 -1.33 18.45
CA ALA A 89 -5.83 -0.63 17.17
C ALA A 89 -4.51 -0.66 16.39
N ALA A 90 -3.36 -0.68 17.06
CA ALA A 90 -2.06 -0.83 16.41
C ALA A 90 -1.85 -2.23 15.82
N GLU A 91 -2.29 -3.27 16.51
CA GLU A 91 -2.26 -4.64 15.97
C GLU A 91 -3.21 -4.79 14.77
N GLU A 92 -4.40 -4.20 14.87
CA GLU A 92 -5.36 -4.14 13.76
C GLU A 92 -4.78 -3.35 12.57
N ALA A 93 -4.14 -2.21 12.80
CA ALA A 93 -3.51 -1.39 11.75
C ALA A 93 -2.48 -2.19 10.93
N VAL A 94 -1.64 -2.98 11.62
CA VAL A 94 -0.69 -3.87 10.95
C VAL A 94 -1.41 -4.93 10.11
N SER A 95 -2.51 -5.46 10.62
CA SER A 95 -3.30 -6.51 9.97
C SER A 95 -4.01 -5.96 8.73
N LEU A 96 -4.76 -4.86 8.86
CA LEU A 96 -5.44 -4.15 7.76
C LEU A 96 -4.49 -3.85 6.60
N LYS A 97 -3.32 -3.29 6.90
CA LYS A 97 -2.30 -3.01 5.89
C LYS A 97 -1.82 -4.27 5.17
N ASN A 98 -1.63 -5.36 5.91
CA ASN A 98 -1.13 -6.60 5.33
C ASN A 98 -2.18 -7.31 4.50
N ASP A 99 -3.41 -7.35 4.99
CA ASP A 99 -4.56 -7.97 4.33
C ASP A 99 -4.89 -7.23 3.03
N PHE A 100 -4.99 -5.89 3.07
CA PHE A 100 -5.17 -5.06 1.87
C PHE A 100 -4.08 -5.34 0.83
N LEU A 101 -2.80 -5.35 1.24
CA LEU A 101 -1.69 -5.56 0.31
C LEU A 101 -1.64 -7.00 -0.20
N GLU A 102 -2.04 -7.99 0.59
CA GLU A 102 -2.11 -9.38 0.16
C GLU A 102 -3.25 -9.60 -0.84
N GLU A 103 -4.43 -9.04 -0.55
CA GLU A 103 -5.58 -9.05 -1.44
C GLU A 103 -5.23 -8.38 -2.77
N ALA A 104 -4.69 -7.16 -2.71
CA ALA A 104 -4.41 -6.38 -3.90
C ALA A 104 -3.23 -6.96 -4.71
N THR A 105 -2.16 -7.44 -4.07
CA THR A 105 -0.94 -7.84 -4.80
C THR A 105 -0.79 -9.34 -5.00
N GLY A 106 -1.58 -10.16 -4.30
CA GLY A 106 -1.43 -11.62 -4.24
C GLY A 106 -0.15 -12.06 -3.51
N ARG A 107 0.47 -11.17 -2.73
CA ARG A 107 1.73 -11.44 -2.02
C ARG A 107 1.59 -11.23 -0.52
N ASP A 108 1.98 -12.25 0.22
CA ASP A 108 2.17 -12.16 1.66
C ASP A 108 3.29 -11.15 2.02
N ALA A 109 3.31 -10.74 3.29
CA ALA A 109 4.24 -9.73 3.80
C ALA A 109 5.72 -10.09 3.55
N LYS A 110 6.09 -11.37 3.67
CA LYS A 110 7.47 -11.82 3.44
C LYS A 110 7.82 -11.72 1.96
N ALA A 111 6.95 -12.18 1.07
CA ALA A 111 7.15 -12.07 -0.37
C ALA A 111 7.23 -10.60 -0.86
N ARG A 112 6.47 -9.69 -0.23
CA ARG A 112 6.57 -8.23 -0.48
C ARG A 112 7.93 -7.68 -0.04
N ARG A 113 8.38 -8.00 1.17
CA ARG A 113 9.69 -7.59 1.70
C ARG A 113 10.84 -8.11 0.84
N ASP A 114 10.82 -9.38 0.45
CA ASP A 114 11.87 -9.99 -0.37
C ASP A 114 11.87 -9.43 -1.81
N SER A 115 10.71 -8.98 -2.31
CA SER A 115 10.64 -8.24 -3.57
C SER A 115 11.27 -6.86 -3.45
N MET A 116 10.95 -6.11 -2.39
CA MET A 116 11.51 -4.77 -2.18
C MET A 116 13.02 -4.80 -1.96
N LYS A 117 13.52 -5.80 -1.23
CA LYS A 117 14.97 -5.97 -1.01
C LYS A 117 15.71 -6.17 -2.33
N ARG A 118 15.17 -7.02 -3.22
CA ARG A 118 15.77 -7.26 -4.54
C ARG A 118 15.78 -6.02 -5.41
N ASP A 119 14.76 -5.17 -5.34
CA ASP A 119 14.73 -3.93 -6.11
C ASP A 119 15.83 -2.96 -5.68
N VAL A 120 16.12 -2.89 -4.37
CA VAL A 120 17.25 -2.11 -3.84
C VAL A 120 18.58 -2.71 -4.30
N GLU A 121 18.73 -4.03 -4.25
CA GLU A 121 19.96 -4.71 -4.67
C GLU A 121 20.22 -4.55 -6.18
N ASP A 122 19.18 -4.61 -7.03
CA ASP A 122 19.28 -4.40 -8.49
C ASP A 122 19.68 -2.94 -8.83
N ASP A 123 19.18 -1.95 -8.07
CA ASP A 123 19.57 -0.53 -8.22
C ASP A 123 21.04 -0.27 -7.77
N GLU A 124 21.60 -1.11 -6.89
CA GLU A 124 22.99 -1.01 -6.42
C GLU A 124 24.02 -1.72 -7.33
N VAL A 125 23.59 -2.57 -8.27
CA VAL A 125 24.49 -3.18 -9.26
C VAL A 125 24.49 -2.30 -10.52
N PRO A 126 25.64 -1.79 -10.99
CA PRO A 126 25.69 -1.17 -12.30
C PRO A 126 25.22 -2.18 -13.36
N ASP A 127 24.26 -1.78 -14.20
CA ASP A 127 23.87 -2.46 -15.43
C ASP A 127 25.05 -2.46 -16.42
N ASP A 128 26.12 -3.20 -16.14
CA ASP A 128 27.20 -3.48 -17.08
C ASP A 128 27.70 -4.92 -16.87
N VAL A 129 26.94 -5.86 -17.41
CA VAL A 129 27.47 -7.12 -17.95
C VAL A 129 26.72 -7.46 -19.24
N SER A 130 27.26 -7.00 -20.37
CA SER A 130 27.05 -7.57 -21.71
C SER A 130 28.38 -8.01 -22.29
#